data_AF-A0AAN8KNU3-F1
#
_entry.id   AF-A0AAN8KNU3-F1
#
_cell.length_a   1.000
_cell.length_b   1.000
_cell.length_c   1.000
_cell.angle_alpha   90.00
_cell.angle_beta   90.00
_cell.angle_gamma   90.00
#
_symmetry.space_group_name_H-M   'P 1'
#
loop_
_entity.id
_entity.type
_entity.pdbx_description
1 polymer ?
#
loop_
_entity_poly.entity_id
_entity_poly.type
_entity_poly.pdbx_seq_one_letter_code
_entity_poly.pdbx_strand_id
1 'polypeptide(L)'
;METSDSTIKPLVTAEGDTTQTSLFDPSPVSKGDSTQMTPSKLRTETSDVGESSSKRKQNRKCSPMPDHGEILKILRNQFEGLVKHMESRGEDSQKKTFPEELHRMKQEFGKIRQTFSEVHRLKKLIKLGAAVCQVIVDGVQDKDGNVQSIQGTGFVLFDNFILTNAHLFENVRKNMQLSVDVSVKFNYEDPTGLDANVFKAKTLLIDFEHGYQNKHYMDYAILELSPLNKKQQKKVPPGLLREYGKVPPGGGACLIGHPSGLPKQMEPTSIIGSEIREEAANKYKRENGHAIFTINDEITENKKRYDEVMQEKDDFVTYNTSFFHGSSGSPVFDDLGRVFGMHTGGFTYEDKRTQSTQSVLEYALPLLTILQNFVIRLKEDNNQAILKRVQEEAQETHFLFDVLFKTDGDEPMDES
;
A
#
# COMPACT_ATOMS: atom_id res chain seq x y z
N MET A 1 -64.38 -12.10 -16.81
CA MET A 1 -65.45 -12.13 -15.79
C MET A 1 -65.01 -13.18 -14.79
N GLU A 2 -64.58 -12.90 -13.57
CA GLU A 2 -64.74 -11.77 -12.67
C GLU A 2 -63.44 -11.44 -11.94
N THR A 3 -63.40 -10.21 -11.46
CA THR A 3 -62.34 -9.51 -10.73
C THR A 3 -62.56 -9.60 -9.21
N SER A 4 -61.47 -9.63 -8.44
CA SER A 4 -61.39 -9.14 -7.05
C SER A 4 -59.89 -9.03 -6.71
N ASP A 5 -59.21 -7.90 -6.85
CA ASP A 5 -59.26 -6.64 -6.10
C ASP A 5 -59.27 -6.82 -4.56
N SER A 6 -58.12 -6.55 -3.94
CA SER A 6 -58.06 -6.05 -2.56
C SER A 6 -56.92 -5.04 -2.45
N THR A 7 -57.31 -3.78 -2.59
CA THR A 7 -56.51 -2.58 -2.35
C THR A 7 -56.32 -2.32 -0.84
N ILE A 8 -55.06 -2.22 -0.42
CA ILE A 8 -54.40 -1.23 0.46
C ILE A 8 -55.25 -0.54 1.54
N LYS A 9 -54.72 -0.47 2.78
CA LYS A 9 -54.50 0.79 3.54
C LYS A 9 -53.58 0.58 4.77
N PRO A 10 -52.91 1.64 5.25
CA PRO A 10 -51.55 1.62 5.77
C PRO A 10 -51.50 1.93 7.28
N LEU A 11 -50.34 1.73 7.90
CA LEU A 11 -50.07 2.32 9.21
C LEU A 11 -48.85 3.23 9.11
N VAL A 12 -49.13 4.53 9.14
CA VAL A 12 -48.19 5.63 9.30
C VAL A 12 -48.38 6.19 10.71
N THR A 13 -47.27 6.26 11.44
CA THR A 13 -46.87 7.29 12.42
C THR A 13 -45.34 7.08 12.56
N ALA A 14 -44.41 7.86 11.98
CA ALA A 14 -44.10 9.29 12.13
C ALA A 14 -43.99 9.67 13.63
N GLU A 15 -42.89 10.13 14.24
CA GLU A 15 -41.56 10.67 13.90
C GLU A 15 -40.65 10.29 15.10
N GLY A 16 -39.34 10.05 15.00
CA GLY A 16 -38.29 11.00 14.70
C GLY A 16 -37.12 10.69 15.66
N ASP A 17 -35.92 10.46 15.15
CA ASP A 17 -34.80 11.40 15.29
C ASP A 17 -33.51 10.74 14.80
N THR A 18 -32.73 11.54 14.10
CA THR A 18 -31.57 11.17 13.32
C THR A 18 -30.36 11.46 14.19
N THR A 19 -29.52 10.47 14.49
CA THR A 19 -28.15 10.75 14.90
C THR A 19 -27.18 9.76 14.28
N GLN A 20 -26.42 10.30 13.33
CA GLN A 20 -25.12 9.80 12.91
C GLN A 20 -24.24 9.62 14.14
N THR A 21 -23.69 8.43 14.36
CA THR A 21 -22.58 8.23 15.29
C THR A 21 -21.30 8.10 14.48
N SER A 22 -20.62 9.24 14.32
CA SER A 22 -19.22 9.33 14.00
C SER A 22 -18.40 8.62 15.07
N LEU A 23 -17.69 7.56 14.70
CA LEU A 23 -16.58 7.07 15.52
C LEU A 23 -15.46 8.11 15.48
N PHE A 24 -14.90 8.39 16.65
CA PHE A 24 -13.87 9.38 16.99
C PHE A 24 -14.38 10.78 17.37
N ASP A 25 -14.65 10.96 18.66
CA ASP A 25 -14.09 12.08 19.43
C ASP A 25 -14.02 11.76 20.94
N PRO A 26 -13.05 12.35 21.69
CA PRO A 26 -12.69 11.92 23.04
C PRO A 26 -13.57 12.58 24.10
N SER A 27 -14.06 11.79 25.06
CA SER A 27 -14.83 12.32 26.19
C SER A 27 -13.95 12.82 27.34
N PRO A 28 -14.47 13.74 28.18
CA PRO A 28 -13.69 14.76 28.88
C PRO A 28 -13.35 14.39 30.33
N VAL A 29 -12.42 15.20 30.87
CA VAL A 29 -11.92 15.24 32.25
C VAL A 29 -13.05 15.34 33.27
N SER A 30 -13.01 14.50 34.32
CA SER A 30 -13.84 14.63 35.53
C SER A 30 -12.95 14.73 36.78
N LYS A 31 -13.30 15.66 37.69
CA LYS A 31 -12.69 15.91 39.01
C LYS A 31 -13.51 15.25 40.13
N GLY A 32 -12.80 14.72 41.15
CA GLY A 32 -13.26 14.45 42.54
C GLY A 32 -13.95 13.09 42.73
N ASP A 33 -13.83 12.34 43.84
CA ASP A 33 -13.29 12.61 45.18
C ASP A 33 -13.03 11.26 45.93
N SER A 34 -12.16 11.34 46.94
CA SER A 34 -11.77 10.45 48.05
C SER A 34 -12.51 9.13 48.31
N THR A 35 -11.74 8.04 48.57
CA THR A 35 -11.78 7.30 49.85
C THR A 35 -10.53 6.42 50.06
N GLN A 36 -10.02 6.39 51.30
CA GLN A 36 -8.91 5.58 51.81
C GLN A 36 -9.30 4.08 51.97
N MET A 37 -8.33 3.15 51.84
CA MET A 37 -7.84 2.25 52.92
C MET A 37 -6.98 1.05 52.43
N THR A 38 -5.76 1.00 52.99
CA THR A 38 -4.89 -0.14 53.41
C THR A 38 -4.43 -1.26 52.46
N PRO A 39 -3.11 -1.61 52.47
CA PRO A 39 -2.58 -2.81 51.82
C PRO A 39 -2.37 -3.99 52.79
N SER A 40 -2.82 -5.17 52.39
CA SER A 40 -2.52 -6.45 53.05
C SER A 40 -1.16 -7.00 52.61
N LYS A 41 -0.36 -7.42 53.59
CA LYS A 41 0.94 -8.11 53.44
C LYS A 41 0.78 -9.49 52.82
N LEU A 42 1.66 -9.85 51.89
CA LEU A 42 2.07 -11.24 51.70
C LEU A 42 3.60 -11.31 51.59
N ARG A 43 4.18 -12.12 52.48
CA ARG A 43 5.60 -12.47 52.58
C ARG A 43 5.93 -13.53 51.51
N THR A 44 7.12 -13.43 50.93
CA THR A 44 7.88 -14.61 50.53
C THR A 44 9.34 -14.43 50.90
N GLU A 45 9.92 -15.52 51.41
CA GLU A 45 11.14 -15.63 52.19
C GLU A 45 12.41 -15.56 51.34
N THR A 46 13.45 -14.97 51.94
CA THR A 46 14.83 -15.00 51.47
C THR A 46 15.58 -16.14 52.13
N SER A 47 16.39 -16.89 51.37
CA SER A 47 17.40 -17.81 51.90
C SER A 47 18.68 -17.08 52.30
N ASP A 48 19.25 -17.51 53.42
CA ASP A 48 20.44 -17.04 54.14
C ASP A 48 21.75 -16.99 53.32
N VAL A 49 22.69 -16.13 53.74
CA VAL A 49 23.88 -16.47 54.56
C VAL A 49 24.88 -15.30 54.51
N GLY A 50 25.36 -14.86 55.69
CA GLY A 50 26.72 -14.28 55.82
C GLY A 50 26.85 -12.92 56.53
N GLU A 51 27.18 -12.98 57.82
CA GLU A 51 27.99 -12.08 58.67
C GLU A 51 28.75 -10.93 57.98
N SER A 52 29.05 -9.76 58.57
CA SER A 52 28.87 -9.14 59.88
C SER A 52 29.29 -7.66 59.71
N SER A 53 28.69 -6.73 60.46
CA SER A 53 29.35 -5.54 61.05
C SER A 53 28.33 -4.43 61.39
N SER A 54 28.18 -4.22 62.70
CA SER A 54 27.92 -2.97 63.42
C SER A 54 27.32 -1.79 62.65
N LYS A 55 26.01 -1.61 62.84
CA LYS A 55 25.23 -0.42 62.48
C LYS A 55 25.82 0.86 63.08
N ARG A 56 26.39 1.74 62.25
CA ARG A 56 26.31 3.20 62.44
C ARG A 56 25.16 3.72 61.58
N LYS A 57 24.03 4.07 62.21
CA LYS A 57 22.94 4.80 61.55
C LYS A 57 23.47 6.21 61.19
N GLN A 58 23.88 6.42 59.95
CA GLN A 58 23.96 7.76 59.38
C GLN A 58 22.59 8.10 58.79
N ASN A 59 21.89 9.04 59.42
CA ASN A 59 20.74 9.72 58.82
C ASN A 59 21.21 10.45 57.56
N ARG A 60 21.00 9.85 56.38
CA ARG A 60 21.06 10.61 55.12
C ARG A 60 19.79 11.46 55.07
N LYS A 61 19.92 12.76 55.35
CA LYS A 61 18.92 13.77 54.96
C LYS A 61 18.75 13.64 53.43
N CYS A 62 17.57 13.22 53.00
CA CYS A 62 17.19 13.32 51.60
C CYS A 62 16.95 14.80 51.32
N SER A 63 17.77 15.41 50.46
CA SER A 63 17.53 16.75 49.94
C SER A 63 16.19 16.75 49.21
N PRO A 64 15.33 17.77 49.35
CA PRO A 64 14.18 17.91 48.46
C PRO A 64 14.70 17.97 47.02
N MET A 65 14.09 17.20 46.11
CA MET A 65 14.35 17.35 44.68
C MET A 65 14.10 18.81 44.29
N PRO A 66 15.02 19.48 43.56
CA PRO A 66 14.80 20.85 43.11
C PRO A 66 13.58 20.91 42.18
N ASP A 67 12.86 22.03 42.24
CA ASP A 67 11.67 22.27 41.42
C ASP A 67 11.99 22.09 39.93
N HIS A 68 11.21 21.24 39.25
CA HIS A 68 11.40 20.90 37.84
C HIS A 68 11.36 22.15 36.94
N GLY A 69 10.61 23.19 37.37
CA GLY A 69 10.56 24.49 36.70
C GLY A 69 11.87 25.28 36.75
N GLU A 70 12.61 25.24 37.87
CA GLU A 70 13.91 25.90 37.99
C GLU A 70 14.98 25.20 37.13
N ILE A 71 14.98 23.87 37.11
CA ILE A 71 15.91 23.08 36.29
C ILE A 71 15.69 23.39 34.80
N LEU A 72 14.44 23.43 34.34
CA LEU A 72 14.08 23.80 32.98
C LEU A 72 14.52 25.23 32.62
N LYS A 73 14.38 26.16 33.56
CA LYS A 73 14.81 27.56 33.36
C LYS A 73 16.33 27.68 33.29
N ILE A 74 17.06 26.96 34.13
CA ILE A 74 18.53 26.91 34.11
C ILE A 74 19.01 26.31 32.77
N LEU A 75 18.43 25.20 32.33
CA LEU A 75 18.79 24.55 31.07
C LEU A 75 18.51 25.47 29.86
N ARG A 76 17.35 26.16 29.83
CA ARG A 76 17.04 27.12 28.75
C ARG A 76 17.99 28.31 28.73
N ASN A 77 18.39 28.81 29.90
CA ASN A 77 19.36 29.91 30.01
C ASN A 77 20.78 29.49 29.60
N GLN A 78 21.18 28.24 29.89
CA GLN A 78 22.49 27.71 29.49
C GLN A 78 22.63 27.55 27.97
N PHE A 79 21.52 27.42 27.26
CA PHE A 79 21.49 27.20 25.81
C PHE A 79 20.64 28.25 25.08
N GLU A 80 20.68 29.51 25.52
CA GLU A 80 19.85 30.59 24.96
C GLU A 80 20.03 30.76 23.44
N GLY A 81 21.26 30.56 22.94
CA GLY A 81 21.55 30.57 21.50
C GLY A 81 20.91 29.41 20.73
N LEU A 82 20.82 28.22 21.34
CA LEU A 82 20.16 27.06 20.74
C LEU A 82 18.63 27.24 20.76
N VAL A 83 18.07 27.81 21.83
CA VAL A 83 16.64 28.12 21.94
C VAL A 83 16.26 29.13 20.86
N LYS A 84 17.00 30.24 20.73
CA LYS A 84 16.78 31.24 19.66
C LYS A 84 16.91 30.62 18.26
N HIS A 85 17.86 29.71 18.06
CA HIS A 85 18.04 28.99 16.79
C HIS A 85 16.95 27.95 16.52
N MET A 86 16.30 27.40 17.55
CA MET A 86 15.13 26.53 17.42
C MET A 86 13.86 27.34 17.12
N GLU A 87 13.69 28.48 17.78
CA GLU A 87 12.58 29.41 17.56
C GLU A 87 12.64 30.05 16.17
N SER A 88 13.83 30.48 15.72
CA SER A 88 14.01 31.02 14.36
C SER A 88 13.72 29.99 13.27
N ARG A 89 14.06 28.71 13.51
CA ARG A 89 13.68 27.60 12.62
C ARG A 89 12.16 27.38 12.59
N GLY A 90 11.47 27.60 13.72
CA GLY A 90 10.02 27.54 13.80
C GLY A 90 9.32 28.65 12.99
N GLU A 91 9.87 29.86 13.02
CA GLU A 91 9.33 31.02 12.27
C GLU A 91 9.60 30.94 10.76
N ASP A 92 10.78 30.46 10.35
CA ASP A 92 11.09 30.25 8.92
C ASP A 92 10.30 29.09 8.30
N SER A 93 9.94 28.07 9.09
CA SER A 93 9.06 26.97 8.65
C SER A 93 7.61 27.42 8.37
N GLN A 94 7.20 28.59 8.87
CA GLN A 94 5.87 29.17 8.66
C GLN A 94 5.79 30.11 7.45
N LYS A 95 6.88 30.35 6.72
CA LYS A 95 6.86 31.20 5.52
C LYS A 95 6.24 30.44 4.31
N LYS A 96 4.90 30.49 4.27
CA LYS A 96 4.03 30.83 3.11
C LYS A 96 3.86 29.89 1.89
N THR A 97 4.34 28.66 1.85
CA THR A 97 3.94 27.67 0.82
C THR A 97 3.33 26.39 1.41
N PHE A 98 3.84 25.96 2.57
CA PHE A 98 3.50 24.69 3.23
C PHE A 98 2.01 24.53 3.69
N PRO A 99 1.32 25.55 4.23
CA PRO A 99 -0.05 25.36 4.71
C PRO A 99 -1.06 25.20 3.57
N GLU A 100 -0.85 25.87 2.43
CA GLU A 100 -1.79 25.91 1.31
C GLU A 100 -1.76 24.62 0.49
N GLU A 101 -0.57 24.07 0.23
CA GLU A 101 -0.41 22.79 -0.47
C GLU A 101 -0.92 21.62 0.38
N LEU A 102 -0.65 21.63 1.69
CA LEU A 102 -1.18 20.62 2.59
C LEU A 102 -2.71 20.72 2.74
N HIS A 103 -3.26 21.93 2.80
CA HIS A 103 -4.70 22.13 2.79
C HIS A 103 -5.29 21.62 1.47
N ARG A 104 -4.64 21.88 0.32
CA ARG A 104 -5.02 21.28 -0.97
C ARG A 104 -4.98 19.76 -0.90
N MET A 105 -3.94 19.12 -0.37
CA MET A 105 -3.89 17.65 -0.25
C MET A 105 -5.04 17.09 0.59
N LYS A 106 -5.36 17.70 1.74
CA LYS A 106 -6.50 17.28 2.57
C LYS A 106 -7.83 17.47 1.84
N GLN A 107 -7.98 18.57 1.11
CA GLN A 107 -9.16 18.82 0.29
C GLN A 107 -9.26 17.83 -0.88
N GLU A 108 -8.16 17.52 -1.55
CA GLU A 108 -8.09 16.52 -2.61
C GLU A 108 -8.42 15.13 -2.05
N PHE A 109 -7.91 14.74 -0.88
CA PHE A 109 -8.29 13.48 -0.22
C PHE A 109 -9.79 13.43 0.10
N GLY A 110 -10.36 14.54 0.58
CA GLY A 110 -11.81 14.67 0.77
C GLY A 110 -12.60 14.50 -0.52
N LYS A 111 -12.17 15.14 -1.60
CA LYS A 111 -12.76 15.00 -2.95
C LYS A 111 -12.60 13.59 -3.49
N ILE A 112 -11.49 12.92 -3.21
CA ILE A 112 -11.21 11.56 -3.67
C ILE A 112 -12.13 10.56 -2.96
N ARG A 113 -12.29 10.68 -1.64
CA ARG A 113 -13.30 9.91 -0.91
C ARG A 113 -14.70 10.14 -1.48
N GLN A 114 -14.99 11.36 -1.94
CA GLN A 114 -16.24 11.68 -2.62
C GLN A 114 -16.33 11.05 -4.02
N THR A 115 -15.27 11.13 -4.84
CA THR A 115 -15.20 10.51 -6.17
C THR A 115 -15.43 9.01 -6.10
N PHE A 116 -14.80 8.31 -5.16
CA PHE A 116 -14.98 6.87 -4.95
C PHE A 116 -16.24 6.52 -4.12
N SER A 117 -17.00 7.52 -3.66
CA SER A 117 -18.34 7.30 -3.08
C SER A 117 -19.45 7.23 -4.13
N GLU A 118 -19.16 7.61 -5.38
CA GLU A 118 -20.13 7.51 -6.47
C GLU A 118 -20.35 6.04 -6.85
N VAL A 119 -21.59 5.57 -6.64
CA VAL A 119 -21.98 4.15 -6.79
C VAL A 119 -21.63 3.58 -8.17
N HIS A 120 -21.74 4.37 -9.24
CA HIS A 120 -21.45 3.88 -10.60
C HIS A 120 -19.94 3.62 -10.81
N ARG A 121 -19.06 4.47 -10.23
CA ARG A 121 -17.61 4.28 -10.23
C ARG A 121 -17.23 3.06 -9.40
N LEU A 122 -17.79 2.93 -8.19
CA LEU A 122 -17.57 1.75 -7.35
C LEU A 122 -18.01 0.45 -8.05
N LYS A 123 -19.18 0.45 -8.70
CA LYS A 123 -19.64 -0.69 -9.51
C LYS A 123 -18.68 -1.03 -10.65
N LYS A 124 -18.07 -0.02 -11.30
CA LYS A 124 -17.04 -0.24 -12.34
C LYS A 124 -15.80 -0.90 -11.73
N LEU A 125 -15.28 -0.36 -10.62
CA LEU A 125 -14.12 -0.93 -9.94
C LEU A 125 -14.36 -2.35 -9.41
N ILE A 126 -15.55 -2.66 -8.90
CA ILE A 126 -15.91 -4.02 -8.48
C ILE A 126 -15.85 -4.98 -9.68
N LYS A 127 -16.38 -4.57 -10.83
CA LYS A 127 -16.32 -5.39 -12.05
C LYS A 127 -14.88 -5.63 -12.51
N LEU A 128 -14.05 -4.59 -12.52
CA LEU A 128 -12.63 -4.70 -12.88
C LEU A 128 -11.84 -5.49 -11.85
N GLY A 129 -12.18 -5.35 -10.57
CA GLY A 129 -11.61 -6.09 -9.45
C GLY A 129 -11.80 -7.60 -9.55
N ALA A 130 -12.70 -8.09 -10.41
CA ALA A 130 -12.79 -9.51 -10.74
C ALA A 130 -11.47 -10.05 -11.33
N ALA A 131 -10.75 -9.24 -12.10
CA ALA A 131 -9.45 -9.60 -12.69
C ALA A 131 -8.30 -9.68 -11.67
N VAL A 132 -8.50 -9.17 -10.46
CA VAL A 132 -7.50 -9.19 -9.39
C VAL A 132 -7.55 -10.51 -8.64
N CYS A 133 -6.37 -11.09 -8.44
CA CYS A 133 -6.18 -12.39 -7.81
C CYS A 133 -5.09 -12.34 -6.74
N GLN A 134 -5.18 -13.27 -5.80
CA GLN A 134 -4.09 -13.59 -4.89
C GLN A 134 -3.11 -14.54 -5.59
N VAL A 135 -1.83 -14.20 -5.55
CA VAL A 135 -0.72 -15.05 -6.01
C VAL A 135 -0.13 -15.76 -4.80
N ILE A 136 0.00 -17.08 -4.89
CA ILE A 136 0.48 -17.93 -3.80
C ILE A 136 1.66 -18.75 -4.34
N VAL A 137 2.83 -18.56 -3.75
CA VAL A 137 4.08 -19.23 -4.10
C VAL A 137 4.43 -20.20 -2.98
N ASP A 138 4.16 -21.48 -3.20
CA ASP A 138 4.34 -22.52 -2.19
C ASP A 138 5.75 -23.10 -2.21
N GLY A 139 6.27 -23.51 -1.05
CA GLY A 139 7.54 -24.25 -1.01
C GLY A 139 8.79 -23.38 -0.91
N VAL A 140 8.67 -22.13 -0.46
CA VAL A 140 9.83 -21.26 -0.23
C VAL A 140 10.44 -21.57 1.13
N GLN A 141 11.73 -21.87 1.19
CA GLN A 141 12.42 -22.08 2.46
C GLN A 141 12.91 -20.74 3.01
N ASP A 142 12.60 -20.47 4.28
CA ASP A 142 13.22 -19.35 4.99
C ASP A 142 14.68 -19.65 5.36
N LYS A 143 15.37 -18.64 5.93
CA LYS A 143 16.78 -18.75 6.33
C LYS A 143 17.03 -19.84 7.39
N ASP A 144 15.99 -20.28 8.09
CA ASP A 144 16.02 -21.30 9.14
C ASP A 144 15.60 -22.67 8.61
N GLY A 145 15.30 -22.79 7.31
CA GLY A 145 14.91 -24.03 6.63
C GLY A 145 13.43 -24.39 6.74
N ASN A 146 12.58 -23.52 7.29
CA ASN A 146 11.14 -23.77 7.33
C ASN A 146 10.50 -23.46 5.98
N VAL A 147 9.57 -24.31 5.57
CA VAL A 147 8.79 -24.08 4.35
C VAL A 147 7.66 -23.11 4.65
N GLN A 148 7.69 -21.97 3.97
CA GLN A 148 6.67 -20.94 3.99
C GLN A 148 6.04 -20.77 2.60
N SER A 149 4.85 -20.16 2.59
CA SER A 149 4.17 -19.75 1.37
C SER A 149 4.23 -18.23 1.28
N ILE A 150 4.78 -17.72 0.18
CA ILE A 150 4.80 -16.27 -0.08
C ILE A 150 3.49 -15.92 -0.77
N GLN A 151 2.85 -14.85 -0.29
CA GLN A 151 1.59 -14.37 -0.83
C GLN A 151 1.76 -12.96 -1.36
N GLY A 152 1.14 -12.71 -2.51
CA GLY A 152 1.07 -11.41 -3.14
C GLY A 152 -0.25 -11.23 -3.86
N THR A 153 -0.33 -10.16 -4.62
CA THR A 153 -1.44 -9.84 -5.51
C THR A 153 -0.96 -9.93 -6.96
N GLY A 154 -1.86 -10.23 -7.87
CA GLY A 154 -1.64 -10.06 -9.29
C GLY A 154 -2.95 -9.73 -9.97
N PHE A 155 -2.91 -9.51 -11.28
CA PHE A 155 -4.11 -9.32 -12.06
C PHE A 155 -3.97 -9.91 -13.46
N VAL A 156 -5.11 -10.28 -14.05
CA VAL A 156 -5.14 -10.73 -15.44
C VAL A 156 -4.74 -9.55 -16.33
N LEU A 157 -3.62 -9.71 -17.05
CA LEU A 157 -3.19 -8.74 -18.04
C LEU A 157 -4.07 -8.87 -19.29
N PHE A 158 -4.11 -10.07 -19.87
CA PHE A 158 -5.01 -10.50 -20.94
C PHE A 158 -5.12 -12.03 -20.96
N ASP A 159 -6.18 -12.57 -21.56
CA ASP A 159 -6.45 -14.01 -21.69
C ASP A 159 -6.24 -14.81 -20.38
N ASN A 160 -5.18 -15.60 -20.31
CA ASN A 160 -4.76 -16.40 -19.15
C ASN A 160 -3.39 -15.95 -18.58
N PHE A 161 -2.94 -14.75 -18.94
CA PHE A 161 -1.67 -14.18 -18.49
C PHE A 161 -1.87 -13.28 -17.28
N ILE A 162 -1.09 -13.50 -16.22
CA ILE A 162 -1.16 -12.76 -14.96
C ILE A 162 0.08 -11.90 -14.84
N LEU A 163 -0.10 -10.60 -14.58
CA LEU A 163 0.96 -9.68 -14.20
C LEU A 163 1.02 -9.57 -12.67
N THR A 164 2.23 -9.61 -12.12
CA THR A 164 2.53 -9.50 -10.68
C THR A 164 3.97 -9.00 -10.51
N ASN A 165 4.40 -8.69 -9.28
CA ASN A 165 5.81 -8.35 -9.01
C ASN A 165 6.75 -9.57 -9.11
N ALA A 166 7.98 -9.33 -9.56
CA ALA A 166 9.01 -10.34 -9.70
C ALA A 166 9.62 -10.74 -8.35
N HIS A 167 9.70 -9.83 -7.39
CA HIS A 167 10.26 -10.10 -6.06
C HIS A 167 9.49 -11.17 -5.27
N LEU A 168 8.27 -11.54 -5.70
CA LEU A 168 7.55 -12.70 -5.15
C LEU A 168 8.26 -14.03 -5.46
N PHE A 169 9.19 -14.05 -6.41
CA PHE A 169 9.87 -15.25 -6.91
C PHE A 169 11.39 -15.12 -6.75
N GLU A 170 11.92 -15.47 -5.58
CA GLU A 170 13.38 -15.44 -5.32
C GLU A 170 14.16 -16.57 -6.02
N ASN A 171 13.48 -17.65 -6.42
CA ASN A 171 14.09 -18.90 -6.89
C ASN A 171 13.84 -19.21 -8.38
N VAL A 172 13.78 -18.16 -9.21
CA VAL A 172 13.65 -18.31 -10.67
C VAL A 172 14.98 -18.74 -11.26
N ARG A 173 14.98 -19.87 -11.98
CA ARG A 173 16.17 -20.36 -12.69
C ARG A 173 16.49 -19.43 -13.86
N LYS A 174 17.75 -19.46 -14.32
CA LYS A 174 18.22 -18.63 -15.46
C LYS A 174 17.37 -18.75 -16.74
N ASN A 175 16.65 -19.85 -16.91
CA ASN A 175 15.73 -20.10 -18.03
C ASN A 175 14.28 -19.68 -17.75
N MET A 176 14.04 -18.76 -16.79
CA MET A 176 12.70 -18.31 -16.38
C MET A 176 11.80 -19.43 -15.84
N GLN A 177 12.39 -20.53 -15.39
CA GLN A 177 11.67 -21.66 -14.83
C GLN A 177 11.55 -21.52 -13.31
N LEU A 178 10.31 -21.56 -12.82
CA LEU A 178 9.98 -21.63 -11.41
C LEU A 178 10.43 -22.98 -10.84
N SER A 179 11.10 -22.93 -9.69
CA SER A 179 11.48 -24.13 -8.93
C SER A 179 10.38 -24.59 -7.95
N VAL A 180 9.27 -23.86 -7.90
CA VAL A 180 8.19 -23.97 -6.93
C VAL A 180 6.83 -23.94 -7.62
N ASP A 181 5.82 -24.52 -6.97
CA ASP A 181 4.44 -24.48 -7.45
C ASP A 181 3.84 -23.10 -7.16
N VAL A 182 3.24 -22.49 -8.19
CA VAL A 182 2.54 -21.20 -8.07
C VAL A 182 1.07 -21.42 -8.37
N SER A 183 0.22 -20.95 -7.45
CA SER A 183 -1.23 -20.95 -7.61
C SER A 183 -1.79 -19.53 -7.57
N VAL A 184 -2.88 -19.33 -8.31
CA VAL A 184 -3.55 -18.05 -8.44
C VAL A 184 -5.01 -18.21 -8.04
N LYS A 185 -5.46 -17.43 -7.07
CA LYS A 185 -6.78 -17.53 -6.46
C LYS A 185 -7.61 -16.29 -6.76
N PHE A 186 -8.65 -16.45 -7.56
CA PHE A 186 -9.65 -15.43 -7.86
C PHE A 186 -10.83 -15.50 -6.88
N ASN A 187 -11.59 -14.41 -6.79
CA ASN A 187 -12.82 -14.28 -5.98
C ASN A 187 -12.64 -14.62 -4.49
N TYR A 188 -11.43 -14.42 -3.96
CA TYR A 188 -11.20 -14.52 -2.53
C TYR A 188 -11.63 -13.22 -1.84
N GLU A 189 -12.94 -13.07 -1.66
CA GLU A 189 -13.57 -11.86 -1.08
C GLU A 189 -14.17 -12.12 0.31
N ASP A 190 -14.37 -13.40 0.65
CA ASP A 190 -14.85 -13.88 1.94
C ASP A 190 -13.73 -14.71 2.63
N PRO A 191 -13.46 -14.49 3.95
CA PRO A 191 -12.52 -15.30 4.72
C PRO A 191 -12.72 -16.83 4.62
N THR A 192 -13.96 -17.28 4.41
CA THR A 192 -14.31 -18.70 4.22
C THR A 192 -13.76 -19.28 2.92
N GLY A 193 -13.52 -18.45 1.91
CA GLY A 193 -12.91 -18.83 0.64
C GLY A 193 -13.72 -19.81 -0.22
N LEU A 194 -14.99 -20.03 0.09
CA LEU A 194 -15.83 -21.06 -0.54
C LEU A 194 -16.04 -20.84 -2.05
N ASP A 195 -16.14 -19.58 -2.48
CA ASP A 195 -16.36 -19.21 -3.89
C ASP A 195 -15.07 -18.97 -4.67
N ALA A 196 -13.91 -19.21 -4.05
CA ALA A 196 -12.64 -18.91 -4.66
C ALA A 196 -12.32 -19.87 -5.82
N ASN A 197 -11.77 -19.30 -6.89
CA ASN A 197 -11.34 -20.06 -8.07
C ASN A 197 -9.82 -20.13 -8.11
N VAL A 198 -9.28 -21.32 -7.85
CA VAL A 198 -7.84 -21.58 -7.83
C VAL A 198 -7.39 -22.16 -9.16
N PHE A 199 -6.35 -21.58 -9.73
CA PHE A 199 -5.69 -21.99 -10.95
C PHE A 199 -4.22 -22.27 -10.64
N LYS A 200 -3.61 -23.24 -11.33
CA LYS A 200 -2.15 -23.43 -11.28
C LYS A 200 -1.50 -22.63 -12.40
N ALA A 201 -0.42 -21.92 -12.10
CA ALA A 201 0.42 -21.32 -13.13
C ALA A 201 1.29 -22.40 -13.78
N LYS A 202 1.67 -22.20 -15.05
CA LYS A 202 2.74 -22.98 -15.68
C LYS A 202 4.07 -22.64 -14.99
N THR A 203 4.98 -23.60 -14.99
CA THR A 203 6.30 -23.43 -14.35
C THR A 203 7.24 -22.51 -15.14
N LEU A 204 7.02 -22.36 -16.45
CA LEU A 204 7.80 -21.45 -17.28
C LEU A 204 7.11 -20.08 -17.29
N LEU A 205 7.81 -19.06 -16.83
CA LEU A 205 7.35 -17.67 -16.92
C LEU A 205 7.39 -17.21 -18.38
N ILE A 206 6.44 -16.34 -18.73
CA ILE A 206 6.39 -15.71 -20.06
C ILE A 206 7.42 -14.59 -20.15
N ASP A 207 7.54 -13.83 -19.07
CA ASP A 207 8.58 -12.83 -18.91
C ASP A 207 8.86 -12.62 -17.41
N PHE A 208 10.06 -12.15 -17.10
CA PHE A 208 10.53 -11.91 -15.74
C PHE A 208 11.64 -10.87 -15.75
N GLU A 209 11.45 -9.79 -15.01
CA GLU A 209 12.45 -8.74 -14.86
C GLU A 209 12.48 -8.24 -13.42
N HIS A 210 13.68 -8.22 -12.83
CA HIS A 210 13.89 -7.70 -11.48
C HIS A 210 15.24 -6.98 -11.40
N GLY A 211 15.19 -5.66 -11.19
CA GLY A 211 16.37 -4.81 -11.18
C GLY A 211 16.28 -3.68 -12.20
N TYR A 212 17.40 -3.00 -12.45
CA TYR A 212 17.46 -1.91 -13.41
C TYR A 212 17.68 -2.43 -14.82
N GLN A 213 16.81 -2.02 -15.75
CA GLN A 213 16.96 -2.22 -17.19
C GLN A 213 16.84 -0.89 -17.92
N ASN A 214 17.80 -0.59 -18.79
CA ASN A 214 17.78 0.62 -19.63
C ASN A 214 17.41 1.92 -18.90
N LYS A 215 17.94 2.09 -17.67
CA LYS A 215 17.71 3.22 -16.74
C LYS A 215 16.41 3.20 -15.94
N HIS A 216 15.53 2.23 -16.15
CA HIS A 216 14.30 2.08 -15.39
C HIS A 216 14.40 0.92 -14.41
N TYR A 217 13.89 1.09 -13.20
CA TYR A 217 13.71 -0.04 -12.30
C TYR A 217 12.50 -0.88 -12.72
N MET A 218 12.71 -2.19 -12.79
CA MET A 218 11.70 -3.18 -13.15
C MET A 218 11.57 -4.20 -12.03
N ASP A 219 10.32 -4.59 -11.77
CA ASP A 219 9.98 -5.64 -10.82
C ASP A 219 8.65 -6.25 -11.23
N TYR A 220 8.68 -7.06 -12.28
CA TYR A 220 7.48 -7.71 -12.80
C TYR A 220 7.74 -9.13 -13.30
N ALA A 221 6.73 -9.97 -13.17
CA ALA A 221 6.69 -11.31 -13.73
C ALA A 221 5.35 -11.53 -14.43
N ILE A 222 5.40 -12.23 -15.57
CA ILE A 222 4.22 -12.61 -16.34
C ILE A 222 4.07 -14.12 -16.28
N LEU A 223 3.02 -14.56 -15.59
CA LEU A 223 2.65 -15.97 -15.46
C LEU A 223 1.66 -16.33 -16.56
N GLU A 224 1.67 -17.58 -17.00
CA GLU A 224 0.58 -18.15 -17.80
C GLU A 224 -0.17 -19.19 -16.96
N LEU A 225 -1.49 -19.07 -16.86
CA LEU A 225 -2.30 -20.08 -16.16
C LEU A 225 -2.43 -21.35 -17.00
N SER A 226 -2.35 -22.51 -16.34
CA SER A 226 -2.62 -23.79 -16.96
C SER A 226 -4.10 -23.91 -17.33
N PRO A 227 -4.43 -24.46 -18.51
CA PRO A 227 -5.82 -24.64 -18.92
C PRO A 227 -6.56 -25.54 -17.91
N LEU A 228 -7.75 -25.11 -17.49
CA LEU A 228 -8.61 -25.96 -16.66
C LEU A 228 -9.04 -27.20 -17.43
N ASN A 229 -9.08 -28.33 -16.73
CA ASN A 229 -9.73 -29.53 -17.25
C ASN A 229 -11.19 -29.20 -17.61
N LYS A 230 -11.66 -29.65 -18.78
CA LYS A 230 -13.01 -29.39 -19.37
C LYS A 230 -14.21 -29.68 -18.43
N LYS A 231 -13.97 -30.34 -17.28
CA LYS A 231 -14.97 -30.63 -16.25
C LYS A 231 -15.21 -29.46 -15.28
N GLN A 232 -14.32 -28.47 -15.20
CA GLN A 232 -14.47 -27.30 -14.36
C GLN A 232 -14.76 -26.07 -15.23
N GLN A 233 -15.99 -25.55 -15.19
CA GLN A 233 -16.43 -24.36 -15.95
C GLN A 233 -15.86 -23.03 -15.42
N LYS A 234 -14.80 -23.06 -14.59
CA LYS A 234 -14.22 -21.84 -14.04
C LYS A 234 -13.57 -21.06 -15.19
N LYS A 235 -13.94 -19.80 -15.39
CA LYS A 235 -13.35 -18.95 -16.44
C LYS A 235 -12.40 -17.96 -15.80
N VAL A 236 -11.27 -17.71 -16.45
CA VAL A 236 -10.39 -16.59 -16.09
C VAL A 236 -11.17 -15.30 -16.40
N PRO A 237 -11.21 -14.33 -15.47
CA PRO A 237 -11.85 -13.03 -15.71
C PRO A 237 -11.20 -12.28 -16.88
N PRO A 238 -11.91 -11.32 -17.50
CA PRO A 238 -11.31 -10.45 -18.52
C PRO A 238 -10.08 -9.70 -18.01
N GLY A 239 -9.09 -9.50 -18.87
CA GLY A 239 -7.85 -8.79 -18.53
C GLY A 239 -8.02 -7.28 -18.43
N LEU A 240 -7.10 -6.63 -17.72
CA LEU A 240 -7.12 -5.19 -17.49
C LEU A 240 -6.38 -4.38 -18.56
N LEU A 241 -5.65 -5.00 -19.48
CA LEU A 241 -4.87 -4.28 -20.51
C LEU A 241 -5.75 -3.37 -21.39
N ARG A 242 -6.99 -3.79 -21.67
CA ARG A 242 -7.98 -3.01 -22.44
C ARG A 242 -8.49 -1.77 -21.70
N GLU A 243 -8.30 -1.72 -20.38
CA GLU A 243 -8.74 -0.63 -19.51
C GLU A 243 -7.55 0.23 -19.09
N TYR A 244 -6.50 0.30 -19.91
CA TYR A 244 -5.31 1.08 -19.62
C TYR A 244 -5.61 2.60 -19.54
N GLY A 245 -4.94 3.26 -18.60
CA GLY A 245 -4.96 4.72 -18.43
C GLY A 245 -3.53 5.27 -18.31
N LYS A 246 -3.34 6.53 -18.74
CA LYS A 246 -2.11 7.26 -18.45
C LYS A 246 -2.02 7.53 -16.96
N VAL A 247 -0.80 7.57 -16.43
CA VAL A 247 -0.55 8.03 -15.05
C VAL A 247 -1.13 9.44 -14.89
N PRO A 248 -2.07 9.66 -13.96
CA PRO A 248 -2.58 11.00 -13.70
C PRO A 248 -1.47 11.87 -13.09
N PRO A 249 -1.36 13.17 -13.43
CA PRO A 249 -0.37 14.07 -12.83
C PRO A 249 -0.59 14.29 -11.33
N GLY A 250 -1.78 13.96 -10.84
CA GLY A 250 -2.18 13.97 -9.44
C GLY A 250 -3.64 13.56 -9.32
N GLY A 251 -4.16 13.56 -8.10
CA GLY A 251 -5.57 13.25 -7.83
C GLY A 251 -5.80 11.85 -7.28
N GLY A 252 -7.01 11.32 -7.50
CA GLY A 252 -7.47 10.07 -6.89
C GLY A 252 -6.94 8.84 -7.59
N ALA A 253 -6.50 7.88 -6.79
CA ALA A 253 -6.22 6.53 -7.21
C ALA A 253 -6.97 5.53 -6.31
N CYS A 254 -7.10 4.30 -6.78
CA CYS A 254 -7.67 3.21 -6.00
C CYS A 254 -6.85 1.94 -6.21
N LEU A 255 -6.39 1.33 -5.12
CA LEU A 255 -5.76 0.03 -5.16
C LEU A 255 -6.81 -1.05 -4.95
N ILE A 256 -6.64 -2.19 -5.63
CA ILE A 256 -7.43 -3.40 -5.37
C ILE A 256 -6.45 -4.55 -5.22
N GLY A 257 -6.50 -5.29 -4.12
CA GLY A 257 -5.54 -6.37 -3.89
C GLY A 257 -5.80 -7.17 -2.63
N HIS A 258 -4.81 -7.97 -2.23
CA HIS A 258 -4.86 -8.89 -1.10
C HIS A 258 -3.84 -8.50 -0.02
N PRO A 259 -3.99 -7.33 0.64
CA PRO A 259 -3.09 -6.93 1.71
C PRO A 259 -3.07 -8.01 2.81
N SER A 260 -1.89 -8.32 3.31
CA SER A 260 -1.57 -9.40 4.24
C SER A 260 -2.01 -10.80 3.79
N GLY A 261 -2.27 -10.99 2.49
CA GLY A 261 -2.83 -12.24 1.97
C GLY A 261 -4.27 -12.51 2.41
N LEU A 262 -4.96 -11.47 2.91
CA LEU A 262 -6.34 -11.53 3.38
C LEU A 262 -7.33 -11.39 2.21
N PRO A 263 -8.66 -11.52 2.46
CA PRO A 263 -9.66 -11.29 1.42
C PRO A 263 -9.46 -9.96 0.71
N LYS A 264 -9.85 -9.93 -0.55
CA LYS A 264 -9.63 -8.79 -1.46
C LYS A 264 -10.17 -7.50 -0.86
N GLN A 265 -9.35 -6.47 -0.86
CA GLN A 265 -9.70 -5.14 -0.39
C GLN A 265 -9.57 -4.12 -1.50
N MET A 266 -10.26 -3.00 -1.31
CA MET A 266 -10.20 -1.82 -2.17
C MET A 266 -9.88 -0.62 -1.29
N GLU A 267 -8.84 0.14 -1.64
CA GLU A 267 -8.45 1.33 -0.89
C GLU A 267 -8.29 2.54 -1.83
N PRO A 268 -9.16 3.56 -1.70
CA PRO A 268 -8.95 4.86 -2.30
C PRO A 268 -7.74 5.59 -1.67
N THR A 269 -6.90 6.17 -2.51
CA THR A 269 -5.73 6.97 -2.10
C THR A 269 -5.55 8.21 -2.97
N SER A 270 -4.65 9.11 -2.56
CA SER A 270 -4.22 10.28 -3.33
C SER A 270 -2.81 10.08 -3.86
N ILE A 271 -2.64 10.29 -5.16
CA ILE A 271 -1.32 10.34 -5.79
C ILE A 271 -0.56 11.53 -5.20
N ILE A 272 0.62 11.24 -4.68
CA ILE A 272 1.62 12.21 -4.24
C ILE A 272 2.51 12.45 -5.46
N GLY A 273 2.42 13.65 -6.05
CA GLY A 273 3.23 14.04 -7.20
C GLY A 273 4.72 14.11 -6.87
N SER A 274 5.56 13.91 -7.88
CA SER A 274 7.02 13.88 -7.74
C SER A 274 7.61 15.12 -7.07
N GLU A 275 6.98 16.27 -7.31
CA GLU A 275 7.36 17.58 -6.82
C GLU A 275 7.15 17.77 -5.31
N ILE A 276 6.28 16.97 -4.68
CA ILE A 276 5.96 17.06 -3.25
C ILE A 276 6.33 15.80 -2.46
N ARG A 277 6.98 14.79 -3.06
CA ARG A 277 7.36 13.53 -2.37
C ARG A 277 8.19 13.79 -1.11
N GLU A 278 9.22 14.63 -1.24
CA GLU A 278 10.12 14.96 -0.13
C GLU A 278 9.37 15.70 0.99
N GLU A 279 8.52 16.66 0.62
CA GLU A 279 7.69 17.38 1.58
C GLU A 279 6.73 16.45 2.32
N ALA A 280 6.04 15.57 1.58
CA ALA A 280 5.11 14.59 2.14
C ALA A 280 5.81 13.64 3.12
N ALA A 281 6.98 13.10 2.76
CA ALA A 281 7.77 12.24 3.62
C ALA A 281 8.28 12.98 4.88
N ASN A 282 8.79 14.20 4.72
CA ASN A 282 9.24 15.02 5.84
C ASN A 282 8.10 15.41 6.78
N LYS A 283 6.92 15.70 6.24
CA LYS A 283 5.71 15.93 7.02
C LYS A 283 5.33 14.69 7.81
N TYR A 284 5.30 13.52 7.16
CA TYR A 284 5.00 12.25 7.82
C TYR A 284 5.95 11.99 9.00
N LYS A 285 7.25 12.22 8.81
CA LYS A 285 8.27 12.11 9.88
C LYS A 285 8.00 13.04 11.06
N ARG A 286 7.60 14.29 10.81
CA ARG A 286 7.26 15.26 11.87
C ARG A 286 6.01 14.84 12.65
N GLU A 287 4.98 14.36 11.96
CA GLU A 287 3.73 13.88 12.57
C GLU A 287 3.94 12.58 13.35
N ASN A 288 4.94 11.77 12.98
CA ASN A 288 5.29 10.49 13.60
C ASN A 288 6.63 10.53 14.34
N GLY A 289 6.95 11.66 14.99
CA GLY A 289 8.24 11.86 15.66
C GLY A 289 8.56 10.83 16.75
N HIS A 290 7.55 10.15 17.32
CA HIS A 290 7.75 9.05 18.28
C HIS A 290 8.42 7.82 17.67
N ALA A 291 8.31 7.63 16.35
CA ALA A 291 8.88 6.51 15.59
C ALA A 291 10.05 6.95 14.70
N ILE A 292 10.64 8.12 14.94
CA ILE A 292 11.65 8.70 14.03
C ILE A 292 12.88 7.82 13.82
N PHE A 293 13.30 7.08 14.86
CA PHE A 293 14.44 6.16 14.76
C PHE A 293 14.12 4.98 13.83
N THR A 294 13.00 4.28 14.05
CA THR A 294 12.57 3.17 13.20
C THR A 294 12.29 3.60 11.76
N ILE A 295 11.75 4.82 11.56
CA ILE A 295 11.58 5.40 10.22
C ILE A 295 12.94 5.63 9.55
N ASN A 296 13.90 6.20 10.26
CA ASN A 296 15.21 6.48 9.68
C ASN A 296 16.02 5.20 9.44
N ASP A 297 15.87 4.18 10.27
CA ASP A 297 16.48 2.87 10.08
C ASP A 297 15.98 2.26 8.76
N GLU A 298 14.66 2.18 8.56
CA GLU A 298 14.04 1.70 7.32
C GLU A 298 14.53 2.45 6.07
N ILE A 299 14.54 3.78 6.13
CA ILE A 299 15.02 4.61 5.02
C ILE A 299 16.52 4.41 4.78
N THR A 300 17.30 4.16 5.82
CA THR A 300 18.76 3.93 5.69
C THR A 300 19.04 2.56 5.09
N GLU A 301 18.32 1.53 5.51
CA GLU A 301 18.42 0.18 4.96
C GLU A 301 18.02 0.14 3.48
N ASN A 302 16.95 0.87 3.12
CA ASN A 302 16.45 0.97 1.75
C ASN A 302 16.89 2.25 1.02
N LYS A 303 18.01 2.88 1.46
CA LYS A 303 18.42 4.21 1.00
C LYS A 303 18.48 4.36 -0.52
N LYS A 304 19.07 3.38 -1.20
CA LYS A 304 19.18 3.40 -2.65
C LYS A 304 17.80 3.53 -3.30
N ARG A 305 16.85 2.67 -2.93
CA ARG A 305 15.48 2.72 -3.46
C ARG A 305 14.74 3.98 -3.02
N TYR A 306 14.96 4.43 -1.79
CA TYR A 306 14.37 5.68 -1.31
C TYR A 306 14.82 6.87 -2.16
N ASP A 307 16.12 6.98 -2.44
CA ASP A 307 16.67 8.06 -3.26
C ASP A 307 16.13 7.99 -4.71
N GLU A 308 16.03 6.79 -5.28
CA GLU A 308 15.43 6.54 -6.61
C GLU A 308 13.97 7.01 -6.67
N VAL A 309 13.12 6.55 -5.72
CA VAL A 309 11.70 6.94 -5.64
C VAL A 309 11.54 8.44 -5.43
N MET A 310 12.46 9.10 -4.74
CA MET A 310 12.40 10.55 -4.53
C MET A 310 12.82 11.35 -5.77
N GLN A 311 13.77 10.85 -6.57
CA GLN A 311 14.41 11.60 -7.66
C GLN A 311 13.85 11.27 -9.05
N GLU A 312 13.51 10.02 -9.32
CA GLU A 312 13.06 9.54 -10.63
C GLU A 312 11.55 9.79 -10.78
N LYS A 313 11.21 10.93 -11.39
CA LYS A 313 9.84 11.45 -11.42
C LYS A 313 8.87 10.54 -12.14
N ASP A 314 9.27 10.05 -13.32
CA ASP A 314 8.40 9.31 -14.25
C ASP A 314 8.43 7.79 -14.03
N ASP A 315 9.36 7.28 -13.22
CA ASP A 315 9.57 5.84 -13.01
C ASP A 315 8.70 5.28 -11.87
N PHE A 316 8.18 6.15 -11.00
CA PHE A 316 7.42 5.77 -9.83
C PHE A 316 6.14 6.60 -9.70
N VAL A 317 5.05 5.96 -9.29
CA VAL A 317 3.85 6.65 -8.80
C VAL A 317 3.78 6.45 -7.30
N THR A 318 3.67 7.53 -6.54
CA THR A 318 3.74 7.49 -5.07
C THR A 318 2.45 7.91 -4.42
N TYR A 319 2.16 7.36 -3.23
CA TYR A 319 0.95 7.63 -2.47
C TYR A 319 1.09 7.12 -1.03
N ASN A 320 0.08 7.39 -0.20
CA ASN A 320 -0.05 6.81 1.14
C ASN A 320 -1.17 5.76 1.12
N THR A 321 -0.88 4.55 1.57
CA THR A 321 -1.83 3.43 1.57
C THR A 321 -1.56 2.53 2.78
N SER A 322 -2.57 1.77 3.19
CA SER A 322 -2.44 0.69 4.17
C SER A 322 -2.10 -0.67 3.53
N PHE A 323 -1.98 -0.70 2.19
CA PHE A 323 -1.63 -1.89 1.42
C PHE A 323 -0.12 -2.20 1.53
N PHE A 324 0.27 -2.82 2.64
CA PHE A 324 1.64 -3.30 2.89
C PHE A 324 1.83 -4.75 2.40
N HIS A 325 2.64 -5.57 3.07
CA HIS A 325 2.92 -6.97 2.71
C HIS A 325 1.71 -7.72 2.14
N GLY A 326 1.87 -8.43 1.02
CA GLY A 326 0.79 -9.13 0.32
C GLY A 326 0.08 -8.28 -0.76
N SER A 327 0.20 -6.96 -0.71
CA SER A 327 -0.34 -6.07 -1.74
C SER A 327 0.52 -5.98 -3.00
N SER A 328 1.80 -6.40 -2.96
CA SER A 328 2.71 -6.40 -4.11
C SER A 328 2.02 -7.06 -5.31
N GLY A 329 1.88 -6.30 -6.39
CA GLY A 329 1.25 -6.71 -7.66
C GLY A 329 -0.20 -6.26 -7.79
N SER A 330 -0.71 -5.48 -6.84
CA SER A 330 -2.03 -4.86 -6.93
C SER A 330 -2.09 -3.85 -8.08
N PRO A 331 -3.10 -3.91 -8.97
CA PRO A 331 -3.31 -2.84 -9.93
C PRO A 331 -3.75 -1.56 -9.24
N VAL A 332 -3.31 -0.44 -9.79
CA VAL A 332 -3.69 0.92 -9.36
C VAL A 332 -4.57 1.55 -10.44
N PHE A 333 -5.79 1.93 -10.04
CA PHE A 333 -6.80 2.52 -10.92
C PHE A 333 -6.91 4.02 -10.70
N ASP A 334 -7.18 4.76 -11.78
CA ASP A 334 -7.58 6.17 -11.69
C ASP A 334 -9.08 6.33 -11.35
N ASP A 335 -9.54 7.57 -11.27
CA ASP A 335 -10.93 7.95 -11.00
C ASP A 335 -11.94 7.56 -12.10
N LEU A 336 -11.44 7.20 -13.30
CA LEU A 336 -12.23 6.66 -14.41
C LEU A 336 -12.24 5.12 -14.41
N GLY A 337 -11.57 4.48 -13.45
CA GLY A 337 -11.43 3.04 -13.37
C GLY A 337 -10.52 2.49 -14.47
N ARG A 338 -9.51 3.24 -14.91
CA ARG A 338 -8.48 2.75 -15.83
C ARG A 338 -7.24 2.35 -15.03
N VAL A 339 -6.61 1.22 -15.37
CA VAL A 339 -5.38 0.78 -14.72
C VAL A 339 -4.18 1.55 -15.29
N PHE A 340 -3.36 2.15 -14.43
CA PHE A 340 -2.19 2.93 -14.88
C PHE A 340 -0.88 2.48 -14.23
N GLY A 341 -0.93 1.64 -13.19
CA GLY A 341 0.26 1.20 -12.47
C GLY A 341 0.04 -0.11 -11.71
N MET A 342 1.13 -0.67 -11.21
CA MET A 342 1.17 -1.85 -10.35
C MET A 342 1.90 -1.51 -9.07
N HIS A 343 1.24 -1.66 -7.92
CA HIS A 343 1.82 -1.44 -6.61
C HIS A 343 2.98 -2.40 -6.37
N THR A 344 4.12 -1.87 -5.93
CA THR A 344 5.39 -2.60 -5.88
C THR A 344 5.96 -2.67 -4.47
N GLY A 345 5.88 -1.59 -3.69
CA GLY A 345 6.31 -1.59 -2.30
C GLY A 345 6.38 -0.20 -1.71
N GLY A 346 7.06 -0.08 -0.57
CA GLY A 346 7.21 1.19 0.14
C GLY A 346 8.19 1.09 1.28
N PHE A 347 8.22 2.15 2.10
CA PHE A 347 9.17 2.32 3.19
C PHE A 347 8.46 2.08 4.53
N THR A 348 8.21 0.79 4.79
CA THR A 348 7.39 0.33 5.91
C THR A 348 8.21 0.19 7.19
N TYR A 349 7.64 0.57 8.33
CA TYR A 349 8.24 0.38 9.65
C TYR A 349 7.20 -0.10 10.65
N GLU A 350 7.65 -0.76 11.72
CA GLU A 350 6.78 -1.14 12.82
C GLU A 350 6.66 0.02 13.82
N ASP A 351 5.45 0.54 14.02
CA ASP A 351 5.18 1.48 15.10
C ASP A 351 5.07 0.72 16.42
N LYS A 352 6.14 0.79 17.23
CA LYS A 352 6.22 0.12 18.54
C LYS A 352 5.12 0.52 19.52
N ARG A 353 4.50 1.69 19.35
CA ARG A 353 3.42 2.16 20.24
C ARG A 353 2.09 1.49 19.90
N THR A 354 1.79 1.33 18.61
CA THR A 354 0.53 0.76 18.14
C THR A 354 0.65 -0.72 17.77
N GLN A 355 1.88 -1.26 17.72
CA GLN A 355 2.18 -2.62 17.27
C GLN A 355 1.61 -2.90 15.88
N SER A 356 1.73 -1.91 15.00
CA SER A 356 1.18 -1.97 13.65
C SER A 356 2.23 -1.54 12.63
N THR A 357 2.25 -2.21 11.49
CA THR A 357 2.99 -1.75 10.32
C THR A 357 2.42 -0.42 9.85
N GLN A 358 3.31 0.51 9.57
CA GLN A 358 3.03 1.83 8.99
C GLN A 358 4.01 2.05 7.84
N SER A 359 3.79 3.08 7.01
CA SER A 359 4.71 3.42 5.92
C SER A 359 4.86 4.91 5.74
N VAL A 360 6.08 5.33 5.43
CA VAL A 360 6.40 6.73 5.15
C VAL A 360 5.86 7.14 3.79
N LEU A 361 6.01 6.25 2.79
CA LEU A 361 5.61 6.46 1.42
C LEU A 361 5.58 5.10 0.71
N GLU A 362 4.55 4.89 -0.10
CA GLU A 362 4.37 3.70 -0.91
C GLU A 362 4.45 4.07 -2.39
N TYR A 363 4.81 3.11 -3.24
CA TYR A 363 5.01 3.33 -4.66
C TYR A 363 4.53 2.18 -5.55
N ALA A 364 4.17 2.55 -6.77
CA ALA A 364 3.86 1.67 -7.89
C ALA A 364 4.79 1.96 -9.06
N LEU A 365 5.02 0.94 -9.88
CA LEU A 365 5.59 1.12 -11.21
C LEU A 365 4.49 1.47 -12.22
N PRO A 366 4.68 2.49 -13.09
CA PRO A 366 3.78 2.75 -14.19
C PRO A 366 3.62 1.51 -15.07
N LEU A 367 2.37 1.17 -15.41
CA LEU A 367 2.07 0.01 -16.24
C LEU A 367 2.65 0.18 -17.65
N LEU A 368 2.74 1.42 -18.15
CA LEU A 368 3.33 1.71 -19.44
C LEU A 368 4.81 1.27 -19.51
N THR A 369 5.58 1.59 -18.47
CA THR A 369 7.01 1.25 -18.38
C THR A 369 7.21 -0.26 -18.40
N ILE A 370 6.39 -0.99 -17.64
CA ILE A 370 6.36 -2.47 -17.65
C ILE A 370 6.02 -3.00 -19.05
N LEU A 371 4.96 -2.48 -19.68
CA LEU A 371 4.51 -2.94 -20.99
C LEU A 371 5.51 -2.65 -22.10
N GLN A 372 6.20 -1.51 -22.06
CA GLN A 372 7.27 -1.17 -23.01
C GLN A 372 8.41 -2.17 -22.91
N ASN A 373 8.89 -2.48 -21.70
CA ASN A 373 9.93 -3.49 -21.50
C ASN A 373 9.47 -4.87 -21.99
N PHE A 374 8.25 -5.27 -21.64
CA PHE A 374 7.69 -6.54 -22.08
C PHE A 374 7.61 -6.65 -23.61
N VAL A 375 7.14 -5.60 -24.30
CA VAL A 375 7.06 -5.58 -25.78
C VAL A 375 8.45 -5.63 -26.41
N ILE A 376 9.45 -4.94 -25.84
CA ILE A 376 10.84 -5.01 -26.30
C ILE A 376 11.34 -6.46 -26.18
N ARG A 377 11.16 -7.09 -25.01
CA ARG A 377 11.60 -8.47 -24.78
C ARG A 377 10.89 -9.49 -25.67
N LEU A 378 9.59 -9.33 -25.91
CA LEU A 378 8.85 -10.19 -26.85
C LEU A 378 9.42 -10.10 -28.29
N LYS A 379 9.90 -8.91 -28.72
CA LYS A 379 10.55 -8.74 -30.02
C LYS A 379 11.93 -9.39 -30.04
N GLU A 380 12.72 -9.22 -28.97
CA GLU A 380 14.06 -9.82 -28.83
C GLU A 380 14.00 -11.36 -28.81
N ASP A 381 13.03 -11.93 -28.08
CA ASP A 381 12.79 -13.37 -27.99
C ASP A 381 12.04 -13.93 -29.22
N ASN A 382 11.68 -13.08 -30.19
CA ASN A 382 10.88 -13.42 -31.37
C ASN A 382 9.56 -14.14 -31.05
N ASN A 383 8.91 -13.77 -29.94
CA ASN A 383 7.65 -14.37 -29.50
C ASN A 383 6.45 -13.69 -30.18
N GLN A 384 6.33 -13.92 -31.49
CA GLN A 384 5.32 -13.29 -32.35
C GLN A 384 3.87 -13.60 -31.94
N ALA A 385 3.63 -14.78 -31.36
CA ALA A 385 2.29 -15.19 -30.94
C ALA A 385 1.74 -14.29 -29.81
N ILE A 386 2.55 -14.08 -28.76
CA ILE A 386 2.17 -13.21 -27.64
C ILE A 386 2.21 -11.75 -28.06
N LEU A 387 3.21 -11.34 -28.85
CA LEU A 387 3.32 -9.96 -29.36
C LEU A 387 2.06 -9.53 -30.11
N LYS A 388 1.57 -10.38 -31.03
CA LYS A 388 0.32 -10.11 -31.77
C LYS A 388 -0.87 -10.00 -30.83
N ARG A 389 -0.94 -10.83 -29.79
CA ARG A 389 -2.05 -10.79 -28.83
C ARG A 389 -2.04 -9.52 -27.99
N VAL A 390 -0.87 -9.08 -27.50
CA VAL A 390 -0.71 -7.79 -26.80
C VAL A 390 -1.14 -6.64 -27.72
N GLN A 391 -0.78 -6.70 -29.00
CA GLN A 391 -1.17 -5.70 -29.98
C GLN A 391 -2.69 -5.61 -30.17
N GLU A 392 -3.39 -6.75 -30.28
CA GLU A 392 -4.86 -6.80 -30.36
C GLU A 392 -5.54 -6.26 -29.10
N GLU A 393 -5.00 -6.54 -27.91
CA GLU A 393 -5.54 -6.01 -26.65
C GLU A 393 -5.31 -4.50 -26.50
N ALA A 394 -4.15 -4.01 -26.94
CA ALA A 394 -3.80 -2.59 -26.88
C ALA A 394 -4.62 -1.71 -27.85
N GLN A 395 -5.15 -2.27 -28.94
CA GLN A 395 -5.97 -1.53 -29.93
C GLN A 395 -7.22 -0.87 -29.33
N GLU A 396 -7.77 -1.42 -28.24
CA GLU A 396 -8.91 -0.81 -27.53
C GLU A 396 -8.54 0.53 -26.88
N THR A 397 -7.25 0.79 -26.68
CA THR A 397 -6.74 2.05 -26.17
C THR A 397 -5.77 2.64 -27.19
N HIS A 398 -6.28 3.46 -28.12
CA HIS A 398 -5.50 4.08 -29.20
C HIS A 398 -4.13 4.62 -28.76
N PHE A 399 -4.09 5.33 -27.63
CA PHE A 399 -2.83 5.84 -27.08
C PHE A 399 -1.83 4.73 -26.71
N LEU A 400 -2.28 3.66 -26.04
CA LEU A 400 -1.40 2.57 -25.64
C LEU A 400 -0.84 1.85 -26.86
N PHE A 401 -1.68 1.60 -27.86
CA PHE A 401 -1.25 1.00 -29.13
C PHE A 401 -0.17 1.85 -29.80
N ASP A 402 -0.41 3.15 -29.92
CA ASP A 402 0.51 4.07 -30.58
C ASP A 402 1.87 4.07 -29.86
N VAL A 403 1.88 4.20 -28.53
CA VAL A 403 3.14 4.26 -27.77
C VAL A 403 3.92 2.94 -27.79
N LEU A 404 3.25 1.79 -27.82
CA LEU A 404 3.93 0.48 -27.81
C LEU A 404 4.39 0.02 -29.20
N PHE A 405 3.68 0.43 -30.26
CA PHE A 405 3.84 -0.17 -31.58
C PHE A 405 4.08 0.81 -32.72
N LYS A 406 3.75 2.10 -32.59
CA LYS A 406 4.12 3.11 -33.58
C LYS A 406 5.41 3.80 -33.15
N THR A 407 6.40 3.79 -34.04
CA THR A 407 7.60 4.64 -33.92
C THR A 407 7.35 5.96 -34.64
N ASP A 408 8.06 7.04 -34.25
CA ASP A 408 8.03 8.39 -34.85
C ASP A 408 8.51 8.46 -36.33
N GLY A 409 8.04 7.53 -37.18
CA GLY A 409 8.38 7.42 -38.59
C GLY A 409 7.24 6.92 -39.48
N ASP A 410 6.08 6.59 -38.91
CA ASP A 410 4.86 6.28 -39.66
C ASP A 410 3.93 7.50 -39.69
N GLU A 411 4.41 8.64 -40.18
CA GLU A 411 3.49 9.62 -40.78
C GLU A 411 3.01 9.02 -42.11
N PRO A 412 1.68 8.93 -42.34
CA PRO A 412 1.19 8.63 -43.67
C PRO A 412 1.66 9.77 -44.58
N MET A 413 2.47 9.44 -45.58
CA MET A 413 2.62 10.30 -46.75
C MET A 413 1.21 10.51 -47.30
N ASP A 414 0.63 11.68 -47.02
CA ASP A 414 -0.61 12.12 -47.63
C ASP A 414 -0.40 12.10 -49.16
N GLU A 415 -0.99 11.11 -49.81
CA GLU A 415 -1.29 11.20 -51.23
C GLU A 415 -2.51 12.13 -51.39
N SER A 416 -2.26 13.40 -51.65
CA SER A 416 -3.16 14.26 -52.40
C SER A 416 -2.43 15.40 -53.11
#